data_AF-A0A375FJ29-F1
#
_entry.id   AF-A0A375FJ29-F1
#
_cell.length_a   1.000
_cell.length_b   1.000
_cell.length_c   1.000
_cell.angle_alpha   90.00
_cell.angle_beta   90.00
_cell.angle_gamma   90.00
#
_symmetry.space_group_name_H-M   'P 1'
#
loop_
_entity.id
_entity.type
_entity.pdbx_description
1 polymer ?
#
loop_
_entity_poly.entity_id
_entity_poly.type
_entity_poly.pdbx_seq_one_letter_code
_entity_poly.pdbx_strand_id
1 'polypeptide(L)'
;MEKEASVSEAIQFAMRLFTALAGGDLNVTGLILGFIGGLMVTFFGLPSIGLLNEGMYVEIEVTRRMRVYNGLARLGLVMIMTGFLFQLIPAVKAVAGP
;
A
#
# COMPACT_ATOMS: atom_id res chain seq x y z
N MET A 1 -1.54 29.81 13.74
CA MET A 1 -1.93 28.75 14.69
C MET A 1 -2.40 27.48 13.98
N GLU A 2 -3.27 27.53 12.96
CA GLU A 2 -3.74 26.33 12.22
C GLU A 2 -2.63 25.55 11.49
N LYS A 3 -1.64 26.24 10.90
CA LYS A 3 -0.51 25.62 10.20
C LYS A 3 0.44 24.83 11.12
N GLU A 4 0.58 25.23 12.38
CA GLU A 4 1.52 24.58 13.30
C GLU A 4 0.96 23.27 13.87
N ALA A 5 -0.36 23.22 14.07
CA ALA A 5 -1.06 21.98 14.45
C ALA A 5 -0.92 20.90 13.35
N SER A 6 -1.11 21.29 12.08
CA SER A 6 -0.96 20.40 10.92
C SER A 6 0.46 19.84 10.77
N VAL A 7 1.49 20.67 11.02
CA VAL A 7 2.89 20.23 10.94
C VAL A 7 3.23 19.28 12.09
N SER A 8 2.72 19.55 13.30
CA SER A 8 2.90 18.67 14.45
C SER A 8 2.26 17.29 14.23
N GLU A 9 1.05 17.25 13.67
CA GLU A 9 0.37 16.00 13.31
C GLU A 9 1.13 15.22 12.24
N ALA A 10 1.64 15.90 11.21
CA ALA A 10 2.45 15.27 10.17
C ALA A 10 3.75 14.67 10.73
N ILE A 11 4.40 15.37 11.66
CA ILE A 11 5.62 14.90 12.33
C ILE A 11 5.33 13.68 13.22
N GLN A 12 4.23 13.71 13.98
CA GLN A 12 3.82 12.55 14.79
C GLN A 12 3.45 11.35 13.94
N PHE A 13 2.77 11.57 12.81
CA PHE A 13 2.49 10.51 11.84
C PHE A 13 3.79 9.93 11.26
N ALA A 14 4.74 10.78 10.86
CA ALA A 14 6.04 10.34 10.33
C ALA A 14 6.86 9.56 11.37
N MET A 15 6.88 9.99 12.63
CA MET A 15 7.54 9.24 13.71
C MET A 15 6.87 7.89 13.97
N ARG A 16 5.53 7.82 13.98
CA ARG A 16 4.79 6.55 14.13
C ARG A 16 5.03 5.62 12.96
N LEU A 17 5.10 6.16 11.75
CA LEU A 17 5.44 5.42 10.56
C LEU A 17 6.86 4.87 10.65
N PHE A 18 7.82 5.70 11.09
CA PHE A 18 9.21 5.30 11.25
C PHE A 18 9.39 4.23 12.33
N THR A 19 8.72 4.35 13.48
CA THR A 19 8.80 3.32 14.54
C THR A 19 8.09 2.03 14.15
N ALA A 20 6.97 2.11 13.42
CA ALA A 20 6.32 0.92 12.88
C ALA A 20 7.19 0.22 11.82
N LEU A 21 7.92 0.99 11.00
CA LEU A 21 8.90 0.46 10.06
C LEU A 21 10.12 -0.14 10.76
N ALA A 22 10.66 0.54 11.78
CA ALA A 22 11.80 0.07 12.57
C ALA A 22 11.45 -1.15 13.45
N GLY A 23 10.19 -1.24 13.89
CA GLY A 23 9.64 -2.37 14.64
C GLY A 23 9.21 -3.56 13.77
N GLY A 24 9.32 -3.43 12.43
CA GLY A 24 8.99 -4.52 11.51
C GLY A 24 7.50 -4.88 11.48
N ASP A 25 6.61 -3.91 11.66
CA ASP A 25 5.17 -4.16 11.53
C ASP A 25 4.85 -4.51 10.06
N LEU A 26 4.55 -5.78 9.84
CA LEU A 26 4.21 -6.35 8.54
C LEU A 26 3.03 -5.63 7.89
N ASN A 27 2.09 -5.14 8.69
CA ASN A 27 0.92 -4.43 8.18
C ASN A 27 1.29 -3.07 7.62
N VAL A 28 2.11 -2.30 8.35
CA VAL A 28 2.57 -0.98 7.90
C VAL A 28 3.50 -1.12 6.69
N THR A 29 4.40 -2.08 6.72
CA THR A 29 5.29 -2.36 5.59
C THR A 29 4.48 -2.78 4.35
N GLY A 30 3.51 -3.67 4.52
CA GLY A 30 2.61 -4.10 3.45
C GLY A 30 1.73 -2.96 2.91
N LEU A 31 1.25 -2.06 3.77
CA LEU A 31 0.50 -0.87 3.37
C LEU A 31 1.32 0.06 2.48
N ILE A 32 2.56 0.37 2.89
CA ILE A 32 3.45 1.23 2.09
C ILE A 32 3.75 0.57 0.75
N LEU A 33 4.10 -0.71 0.74
CA LEU A 33 4.42 -1.44 -0.49
C LEU A 33 3.21 -1.50 -1.44
N GLY A 34 2.02 -1.76 -0.88
CA GLY A 34 0.74 -1.75 -1.58
C GLY A 34 0.43 -0.39 -2.20
N PHE A 35 0.60 0.67 -1.42
CA PHE A 35 0.34 2.04 -1.84
C PHE A 35 1.31 2.50 -2.94
N ILE A 36 2.62 2.26 -2.77
CA ILE A 36 3.62 2.57 -3.80
C ILE A 36 3.34 1.79 -5.09
N GLY A 37 3.03 0.49 -5.00
CA GLY A 37 2.65 -0.32 -6.15
C GLY A 37 1.43 0.25 -6.88
N GLY A 38 0.40 0.66 -6.13
CA GLY A 38 -0.79 1.32 -6.68
C GLY A 38 -0.47 2.64 -7.39
N LEU A 39 0.32 3.52 -6.77
CA LEU A 39 0.75 4.78 -7.41
C LEU A 39 1.52 4.52 -8.71
N MET A 40 2.41 3.53 -8.71
CA MET A 40 3.19 3.19 -9.91
C MET A 40 2.31 2.67 -11.05
N VAL A 41 1.26 1.89 -10.74
CA VAL A 41 0.26 1.48 -11.74
C VAL A 41 -0.49 2.70 -12.28
N THR A 42 -0.90 3.64 -11.44
CA THR A 42 -1.63 4.84 -11.88
C THR A 42 -0.78 5.73 -12.77
N PHE A 43 0.48 6.00 -12.40
CA PHE A 43 1.34 6.91 -13.15
C PHE A 43 2.01 6.27 -14.38
N PHE A 44 2.34 4.98 -14.32
CA PHE A 44 3.14 4.32 -15.37
C PHE A 44 2.45 3.13 -16.04
N GLY A 45 1.35 2.65 -15.47
CA GLY A 45 0.56 1.54 -16.02
C GLY A 45 -0.57 2.00 -16.94
N LEU A 46 -1.12 3.19 -16.73
CA LEU A 46 -2.19 3.73 -17.56
C LEU A 46 -1.65 4.22 -18.92
N PRO A 47 -2.33 3.92 -20.03
CA PRO A 47 -1.98 4.46 -21.34
C PRO A 47 -2.16 5.98 -21.37
N SER A 48 -1.36 6.66 -22.19
CA SER A 48 -1.47 8.11 -22.32
C SER A 48 -2.81 8.50 -22.96
N ILE A 49 -3.32 9.69 -22.61
CA ILE A 49 -4.59 10.23 -23.14
C ILE A 49 -4.58 10.29 -24.67
N GLY A 50 -3.41 10.45 -25.30
CA GLY A 50 -3.26 10.40 -26.75
C GLY A 50 -3.67 9.05 -27.35
N LEU A 51 -3.22 7.93 -26.78
CA LEU A 51 -3.59 6.58 -27.22
C LEU A 51 -5.08 6.28 -26.99
N LEU A 52 -5.66 6.84 -25.93
CA LEU A 52 -7.10 6.73 -25.62
C LEU A 52 -7.98 7.50 -26.63
N ASN A 53 -7.43 8.51 -27.30
CA ASN A 53 -8.17 9.38 -28.24
C ASN A 53 -8.14 8.84 -29.69
N GLU A 54 -7.17 7.97 -30.01
CA GLU A 54 -7.00 7.37 -31.35
C GLU A 54 -7.94 6.18 -31.60
N GLY A 55 -8.79 5.81 -30.64
CA GLY A 55 -9.78 4.73 -30.82
C GLY A 55 -9.17 3.32 -30.94
N MET A 56 -7.86 3.17 -30.74
CA MET A 56 -7.19 1.87 -30.62
C MET A 56 -7.47 1.24 -29.24
N TYR A 57 -8.74 0.88 -29.00
CA TYR A 57 -9.14 0.06 -27.87
C TYR A 57 -9.29 -1.39 -28.32
N VAL A 58 -8.18 -2.02 -28.66
CA VAL A 58 -8.14 -3.49 -28.71
C VAL A 58 -7.43 -3.92 -27.44
N GLU A 59 -8.21 -4.04 -26.37
CA GLU A 59 -7.79 -4.36 -25.01
C GLU A 59 -6.93 -3.28 -24.32
N ILE A 60 -7.20 -3.03 -23.04
CA ILE A 60 -6.22 -2.40 -22.15
C ILE A 60 -5.08 -3.40 -22.05
N GLU A 61 -4.14 -3.34 -23.00
CA GLU A 61 -3.06 -4.29 -23.11
C GLU A 61 -2.24 -4.18 -21.82
N VAL A 62 -2.26 -5.24 -21.00
CA VAL A 62 -1.57 -5.24 -19.71
C VAL A 62 -0.08 -5.16 -19.99
N THR A 63 0.45 -3.94 -19.97
CA THR A 63 1.86 -3.71 -20.24
C THR A 63 2.72 -4.45 -19.22
N ARG A 64 3.92 -4.87 -19.65
CA ARG A 64 4.87 -5.57 -18.75
C ARG A 64 5.14 -4.76 -17.47
N ARG A 65 5.15 -3.41 -17.57
CA ARG A 65 5.30 -2.49 -16.44
C ARG A 65 4.13 -2.57 -15.48
N MET A 66 2.90 -2.52 -15.98
CA MET A 66 1.69 -2.64 -15.16
C MET A 66 1.67 -3.97 -14.41
N ARG A 67 2.12 -5.08 -15.02
CA ARG A 67 2.22 -6.39 -14.35
C ARG A 67 3.20 -6.38 -13.18
N VAL A 68 4.36 -5.74 -13.33
CA VAL A 68 5.38 -5.63 -12.27
C VAL A 68 4.85 -4.80 -11.10
N TYR A 69 4.25 -3.64 -11.37
CA TYR A 69 3.73 -2.78 -10.32
C TYR A 69 2.49 -3.38 -9.62
N ASN A 70 1.62 -4.07 -10.36
CA ASN A 70 0.55 -4.88 -9.75
C ASN A 70 1.12 -6.02 -8.89
N GLY A 71 2.23 -6.63 -9.30
CA GLY A 71 2.94 -7.62 -8.50
C GLY A 71 3.40 -7.02 -7.16
N LEU A 72 3.98 -5.83 -7.19
CA LEU A 72 4.39 -5.10 -5.98
C LEU A 72 3.20 -4.78 -5.07
N ALA A 73 2.09 -4.30 -5.65
CA ALA A 73 0.87 -4.01 -4.90
C ALA A 73 0.31 -5.28 -4.23
N ARG A 74 0.30 -6.41 -4.95
CA ARG A 74 -0.14 -7.71 -4.42
C ARG A 74 0.76 -8.21 -3.30
N LEU A 75 2.08 -8.05 -3.42
CA LEU A 75 3.02 -8.39 -2.34
C LEU A 75 2.70 -7.59 -1.06
N GLY A 76 2.42 -6.30 -1.18
CA GLY A 76 1.99 -5.48 -0.05
C GLY A 76 0.73 -6.02 0.62
N LEU A 77 -0.26 -6.43 -0.18
CA LEU A 77 -1.52 -6.99 0.32
C LEU A 77 -1.33 -8.35 1.03
N VAL A 78 -0.42 -9.20 0.52
CA VAL A 78 -0.03 -10.45 1.18
C VAL A 78 0.64 -10.20 2.53
N MET A 79 1.50 -9.18 2.62
CA MET A 79 2.14 -8.80 3.88
C MET A 79 1.13 -8.33 4.93
N ILE A 80 0.15 -7.52 4.52
CA ILE A 80 -0.96 -7.09 5.40
C ILE A 80 -1.77 -8.31 5.88
N MET A 81 -2.16 -9.20 4.96
CA MET A 81 -2.91 -10.41 5.32
C MET A 81 -2.14 -11.25 6.34
N THR A 82 -0.83 -11.41 6.14
CA THR A 82 0.05 -12.18 7.03
C THR A 82 0.18 -11.51 8.40
N GLY A 83 0.34 -10.19 8.45
CA GLY A 83 0.41 -9.45 9.71
C GLY A 83 -0.89 -9.56 10.52
N PHE A 84 -2.06 -9.45 9.85
CA PHE A 84 -3.35 -9.69 10.52
C PHE A 84 -3.51 -11.13 11.02
N LEU A 85 -3.06 -12.14 10.27
CA LEU A 85 -3.10 -13.53 10.73
C LEU A 85 -2.29 -13.73 12.02
N PHE A 86 -1.11 -13.10 12.13
CA PHE A 86 -0.32 -13.17 13.35
C PHE A 86 -0.94 -12.40 14.52
N GLN A 87 -1.65 -11.31 14.27
CA GLN A 87 -2.39 -10.58 15.30
C GLN A 87 -3.65 -11.32 15.76
N LEU A 88 -4.24 -12.15 14.90
CA LEU A 88 -5.44 -12.92 15.21
C LEU A 88 -5.17 -13.98 16.31
N ILE A 89 -4.00 -14.64 16.29
CA ILE A 89 -3.63 -15.69 17.25
C ILE A 89 -3.67 -15.20 18.72
N PRO A 90 -2.97 -14.12 19.11
CA PRO A 90 -3.05 -13.60 20.47
C PRO A 90 -4.43 -13.01 20.79
N ALA A 91 -5.14 -12.42 19.82
CA ALA A 91 -6.49 -11.90 20.03
C ALA A 91 -7.49 -13.02 20.38
N VAL A 92 -7.45 -14.15 19.65
CA VAL A 92 -8.29 -15.32 19.92
C VAL A 92 -7.97 -15.91 21.30
N LYS A 93 -6.68 -16.02 21.67
CA LYS A 93 -6.28 -16.46 23.01
C LYS A 93 -6.78 -15.53 24.12
N ALA A 94 -6.75 -14.22 23.89
CA ALA A 94 -7.25 -13.24 24.86
C ALA A 94 -8.78 -13.34 25.05
N VAL A 95 -9.53 -13.67 24.00
CA VAL A 95 -10.99 -13.82 24.04
C VAL A 95 -11.41 -15.20 24.58
N ALA A 96 -10.65 -16.26 24.30
CA ALA A 96 -10.98 -17.62 24.71
C ALA A 96 -10.81 -17.88 26.22
N GLY A 97 -10.13 -16.97 26.95
CA GLY A 97 -9.75 -17.18 28.34
C GLY A 97 -8.64 -18.24 28.51
N PRO A 98 -7.93 -18.26 29.64
CA PRO A 98 -6.99 -19.33 29.97
C PRO A 98 -7.67 -20.71 30.09
#